data_AF-A0A3N5Q929-F1
#
_entry.id   AF-A0A3N5Q929-F1
#
_cell.length_a   1.000
_cell.length_b   1.000
_cell.length_c   1.000
_cell.angle_alpha   90.00
_cell.angle_beta   90.00
_cell.angle_gamma   90.00
#
_symmetry.space_group_name_H-M   'P 1'
#
loop_
_entity.id
_entity.type
_entity.pdbx_description
1 polymer ?
#
loop_
_entity_poly.entity_id
_entity_poly.type
_entity_poly.pdbx_seq_one_letter_code
_entity_poly.pdbx_strand_id
1 'polypeptide(L)'
;MKNQKIHVKPSRMASLIGVIVGFAFLIFGIVFFIILLQEESTVGVLFMIFWMFIVGTIIFFNFYNLIKHKDVIDIETESLPADENAELDFDAKLRKLESLKKDGLVNEQEYGKKRDEILNQKW
;
A
#
# COMPACT_ATOMS: atom_id res chain seq x y z
N MET A 1 -3.33 31.23 -9.22
CA MET A 1 -3.70 29.82 -9.00
C MET A 1 -2.41 29.01 -8.99
N LYS A 2 -2.03 28.44 -7.84
CA LYS A 2 -0.74 27.78 -7.64
C LYS A 2 -0.89 26.32 -8.05
N ASN A 3 -0.24 25.90 -9.13
CA ASN A 3 -0.29 24.52 -9.62
C ASN A 3 0.26 23.55 -8.56
N GLN A 4 -0.62 22.84 -7.86
CA GLN A 4 -0.22 21.70 -7.02
C GLN A 4 0.14 20.53 -7.94
N LYS A 5 1.44 20.23 -8.01
CA LYS A 5 1.93 19.00 -8.65
C LYS A 5 1.60 17.82 -7.73
N ILE A 6 0.50 17.12 -8.02
CA ILE A 6 0.15 15.88 -7.32
C ILE A 6 1.11 14.79 -7.82
N HIS A 7 2.05 14.40 -6.97
CA HIS A 7 2.96 13.27 -7.21
C HIS A 7 2.27 12.01 -6.69
N VAL A 8 1.60 11.28 -7.57
CA VAL A 8 0.96 10.01 -7.22
C VAL A 8 2.07 8.97 -7.08
N LYS A 9 2.37 8.54 -5.85
CA LYS A 9 3.35 7.46 -5.61
C LYS A 9 2.75 6.12 -6.11
N PRO A 10 3.54 5.26 -6.78
CA PRO A 10 3.05 3.96 -7.23
C PRO A 10 2.58 3.11 -6.04
N SER A 11 1.49 2.38 -6.23
CA SER A 11 0.84 1.59 -5.17
C SER A 11 1.74 0.45 -4.69
N ARG A 12 1.64 0.09 -3.40
CA ARG A 12 2.42 -0.99 -2.79
C ARG A 12 2.23 -2.34 -3.49
N MET A 13 1.05 -2.55 -4.07
CA MET A 13 0.75 -3.72 -4.90
C MET A 13 1.65 -3.81 -6.14
N ALA A 14 1.93 -2.69 -6.82
CA ALA A 14 2.79 -2.68 -7.99
C ALA A 14 4.24 -3.07 -7.63
N SER A 15 4.75 -2.63 -6.47
CA SER A 15 6.08 -3.00 -6.00
C SER A 15 6.18 -4.44 -5.51
N LEU A 16 5.16 -4.96 -4.83
CA LEU A 16 5.14 -6.37 -4.40
C LEU A 16 5.12 -7.32 -5.62
N ILE A 17 4.28 -7.02 -6.62
CA ILE A 17 4.24 -7.75 -7.89
C ILE A 17 5.59 -7.65 -8.60
N GLY A 18 6.20 -6.47 -8.62
CA GLY A 18 7.53 -6.25 -9.20
C GLY A 18 8.62 -7.12 -8.55
N VAL A 19 8.60 -7.29 -7.22
CA VAL A 19 9.53 -8.17 -6.50
C VAL A 19 9.30 -9.64 -6.84
N ILE A 20 8.05 -10.11 -6.83
CA ILE A 20 7.71 -11.52 -7.13
C ILE A 20 8.09 -11.87 -8.57
N VAL A 21 7.68 -11.03 -9.53
CA VAL A 21 8.01 -11.21 -10.94
C VAL A 21 9.52 -11.10 -11.17
N GLY A 22 10.19 -10.15 -10.52
CA GLY A 22 11.65 -10.01 -10.57
C GLY A 22 12.39 -11.26 -10.09
N PHE A 23 11.91 -11.90 -9.02
CA PHE A 23 12.50 -13.14 -8.52
C PHE A 23 12.30 -14.32 -9.49
N ALA A 24 11.10 -14.45 -10.06
CA ALA A 24 10.83 -15.45 -11.10
C ALA A 24 11.73 -15.25 -12.33
N PHE A 25 11.90 -13.99 -12.75
CA PHE A 25 12.80 -13.62 -13.84
C PHE A 25 14.26 -13.93 -13.51
N LEU A 26 14.72 -13.73 -12.28
CA LEU A 26 16.07 -14.10 -11.86
C LEU A 26 16.34 -15.61 -12.02
N ILE A 27 15.42 -16.44 -11.57
CA ILE A 27 15.52 -17.90 -11.71
C ILE A 27 15.58 -18.29 -13.19
N PHE A 28 14.67 -17.74 -13.99
CA PHE A 28 14.64 -17.95 -15.44
C PHE A 28 15.97 -17.52 -16.10
N GLY A 29 16.48 -16.35 -15.73
CA GLY A 29 17.73 -15.79 -16.23
C GLY A 29 18.93 -16.69 -15.96
N ILE A 30 19.03 -17.23 -14.74
CA ILE A 30 20.13 -18.12 -14.35
C ILE A 30 20.07 -19.43 -15.15
N VAL A 31 18.89 -20.05 -15.25
CA VAL A 31 18.72 -21.29 -16.02
C VAL A 31 19.09 -21.07 -17.48
N PHE A 32 18.61 -20.00 -18.08
CA PHE A 32 18.87 -19.69 -19.49
C PHE A 32 20.33 -19.30 -19.74
N PHE A 33 20.98 -18.64 -18.77
CA PHE A 33 22.41 -18.33 -18.84
C PHE A 33 23.27 -19.59 -18.85
N ILE A 34 22.93 -20.60 -18.03
CA ILE A 34 23.63 -21.90 -18.02
C ILE A 34 23.47 -22.61 -19.38
N ILE A 35 22.26 -22.62 -19.95
CA ILE A 35 22.01 -23.24 -21.26
C ILE A 35 22.87 -22.56 -22.34
N LEU A 36 22.90 -21.22 -22.38
CA LEU A 36 23.69 -20.48 -23.37
C LEU A 36 25.20 -20.67 -23.23
N LEU A 37 25.69 -20.88 -22.01
CA LEU A 37 27.10 -21.24 -21.78
C LEU A 37 27.41 -22.63 -22.36
N GLN A 38 26.49 -23.59 -22.27
CA GLN A 38 26.66 -24.92 -22.85
C GLN A 38 26.64 -24.91 -24.37
N GLU A 39 25.85 -24.03 -24.98
CA GLU A 39 25.78 -23.86 -26.44
C GLU A 39 26.96 -23.04 -27.03
N GLU A 40 27.91 -22.59 -26.19
CA GLU A 40 29.03 -21.70 -26.56
C GLU A 40 28.59 -20.43 -27.33
N SER A 41 27.35 -19.99 -27.09
CA SER A 41 26.76 -18.85 -27.78
C SER A 41 27.29 -17.54 -27.20
N THR A 42 28.38 -17.02 -27.78
CA THR A 42 29.02 -15.78 -27.33
C THR A 42 28.05 -14.59 -27.35
N VAL A 43 27.21 -14.49 -28.39
CA VAL A 43 26.21 -13.42 -28.52
C VAL A 43 25.10 -13.56 -27.48
N GLY A 44 24.64 -14.79 -27.22
CA GLY A 44 23.63 -15.06 -26.20
C GLY A 44 24.11 -14.72 -24.79
N VAL A 45 25.35 -15.08 -24.46
CA VAL A 45 25.97 -14.78 -23.16
C VAL A 45 26.11 -13.27 -22.93
N LEU A 46 26.58 -12.51 -23.94
CA LEU A 46 26.66 -11.04 -23.85
C LEU A 46 25.29 -10.39 -23.66
N PHE A 47 24.27 -10.85 -24.40
CA PHE A 47 22.91 -10.39 -24.23
C PHE A 47 22.39 -10.67 -22.81
N MET A 48 22.64 -11.86 -22.28
CA MET A 48 22.21 -12.23 -20.93
C MET A 48 22.87 -11.39 -19.84
N ILE A 49 24.15 -11.03 -20.00
CA ILE A 49 24.84 -10.14 -19.05
C ILE A 49 24.15 -8.76 -19.02
N PHE A 50 23.85 -8.20 -20.20
CA PHE A 50 23.12 -6.93 -20.30
C PHE A 50 21.71 -7.02 -19.71
N TRP A 51 21.00 -8.11 -20.01
CA TRP A 51 19.66 -8.35 -19.49
C TRP A 51 19.64 -8.52 -17.96
N MET A 52 20.63 -9.22 -17.39
CA MET A 52 20.80 -9.36 -15.93
C MET A 52 21.03 -8.01 -15.25
N PHE A 53 21.72 -7.09 -15.92
CA PHE A 53 21.88 -5.72 -15.44
C PHE A 53 20.52 -4.99 -15.34
N ILE A 54 19.67 -5.10 -16.38
CA ILE A 54 18.34 -4.49 -16.38
C ILE A 54 17.48 -5.08 -15.25
N VAL A 55 17.42 -6.41 -15.15
CA VAL A 55 16.67 -7.09 -14.07
C VAL A 55 17.19 -6.68 -12.70
N GLY A 56 18.51 -6.58 -12.53
CA GLY A 56 19.14 -6.08 -11.31
C GLY A 56 18.70 -4.66 -10.95
N THR A 57 18.62 -3.74 -11.92
CA THR A 57 18.14 -2.37 -11.66
C THR A 57 16.66 -2.33 -11.29
N ILE A 58 15.83 -3.18 -11.89
CA ILE A 58 14.39 -3.27 -11.56
C ILE A 58 14.23 -3.79 -10.13
N ILE A 59 14.97 -4.83 -9.75
CA ILE A 59 14.94 -5.38 -8.39
C ILE A 59 15.45 -4.36 -7.39
N PHE A 60 16.57 -3.68 -7.69
CA PHE A 60 17.11 -2.62 -6.84
C PHE A 60 16.11 -1.48 -6.64
N PHE A 61 15.44 -1.04 -7.70
CA PHE A 61 14.43 0.02 -7.61
C PHE A 61 13.22 -0.42 -6.79
N ASN A 62 12.72 -1.64 -7.01
CA ASN A 62 11.60 -2.18 -6.22
C ASN A 62 11.98 -2.41 -4.77
N PHE A 63 13.18 -2.91 -4.49
CA PHE A 63 13.70 -3.15 -3.14
C PHE A 63 13.95 -1.83 -2.40
N TYR A 64 14.53 -0.84 -3.06
CA TYR A 64 14.70 0.50 -2.52
C TYR A 64 13.34 1.15 -2.25
N ASN A 65 12.37 0.97 -3.16
CA ASN A 65 11.00 1.44 -2.93
C ASN A 65 10.40 0.73 -1.70
N LEU A 66 10.55 -0.59 -1.58
CA LEU A 66 10.04 -1.37 -0.44
C LEU A 66 10.67 -0.97 0.90
N ILE A 67 11.99 -0.74 0.94
CA ILE A 67 12.71 -0.30 2.14
C ILE A 67 12.36 1.14 2.51
N LYS A 68 12.25 2.03 1.53
CA LYS A 68 11.82 3.41 1.78
C LYS A 68 10.34 3.47 2.22
N HIS A 69 9.54 2.48 1.84
CA HIS A 69 8.20 2.21 2.36
C HIS A 69 8.19 1.44 3.69
N LYS A 70 9.36 1.06 4.24
CA LYS A 70 9.50 0.38 5.54
C LYS A 70 9.85 1.37 6.66
N ASP A 71 10.52 2.49 6.32
CA ASP A 71 10.83 3.58 7.27
C ASP A 71 9.64 4.52 7.52
N VAL A 72 8.79 4.71 6.52
CA VAL A 72 7.40 5.04 6.81
C VAL A 72 6.76 3.71 7.08
N ILE A 73 6.69 3.35 8.36
CA ILE A 73 5.71 2.40 8.88
C ILE A 73 4.49 2.64 8.03
N ASP A 74 4.24 1.67 7.18
CA ASP A 74 2.98 1.52 6.53
C ASP A 74 2.00 1.18 7.64
N ILE A 75 1.64 2.21 8.39
CA ILE A 75 0.30 2.28 8.87
C ILE A 75 -0.48 2.27 7.55
N GLU A 76 -1.22 1.18 7.33
CA GLU A 76 -2.54 1.27 6.73
C GLU A 76 -3.36 2.24 7.58
N THR A 77 -2.97 3.49 7.50
CA THR A 77 -3.72 4.67 7.75
C THR A 77 -3.43 5.36 6.45
N GLU A 78 -4.26 5.05 5.45
CA GLU A 78 -5.12 6.10 4.94
C GLU A 78 -4.81 7.40 5.68
N SER A 79 -3.87 8.19 5.17
CA SER A 79 -3.62 9.54 5.66
C SER A 79 -4.80 10.39 5.19
N LEU A 80 -5.99 9.99 5.62
CA LEU A 80 -7.02 10.83 6.13
C LEU A 80 -6.32 11.86 7.02
N PRO A 81 -6.47 13.18 6.76
CA PRO A 81 -5.99 14.19 7.70
C PRO A 81 -6.51 13.79 9.08
N ALA A 82 -5.56 13.60 10.01
CA ALA A 82 -5.78 13.00 11.32
C ALA A 82 -6.56 13.92 12.29
N ASP A 83 -7.43 14.76 11.75
CA ASP A 83 -8.31 15.65 12.51
C ASP A 83 -9.73 15.67 11.89
N GLU A 84 -9.85 15.65 10.55
CA GLU A 84 -11.18 15.62 9.91
C GLU A 84 -11.84 14.24 9.92
N ASN A 85 -11.07 13.14 9.93
CA ASN A 85 -11.67 11.80 9.80
C ASN A 85 -12.13 11.20 11.11
N ALA A 86 -11.49 11.57 12.21
CA ALA A 86 -12.03 11.32 13.54
C ALA A 86 -13.33 12.11 13.75
N GLU A 87 -13.41 13.33 13.21
CA GLU A 87 -14.62 14.16 13.26
C GLU A 87 -15.75 13.58 12.38
N LEU A 88 -15.43 13.09 11.17
CA LEU A 88 -16.39 12.40 10.30
C LEU A 88 -16.86 11.06 10.89
N ASP A 89 -15.98 10.28 11.51
CA ASP A 89 -16.33 9.01 12.17
C ASP A 89 -17.18 9.25 13.43
N PHE A 90 -16.92 10.34 14.17
CA PHE A 90 -17.75 10.81 15.28
C PHE A 90 -19.15 11.23 14.80
N ASP A 91 -19.24 12.08 13.80
CA ASP A 91 -20.51 12.53 13.23
C ASP A 91 -21.31 11.36 12.64
N ALA A 92 -20.62 10.41 11.99
CA ALA A 92 -21.23 9.19 11.49
C ALA A 92 -21.80 8.31 12.61
N LYS A 93 -21.05 8.14 13.72
CA LYS A 93 -21.52 7.40 14.90
C LYS A 93 -22.75 8.06 15.53
N LEU A 94 -22.78 9.39 15.61
CA LEU A 94 -23.89 10.13 16.21
C LEU A 94 -25.16 10.02 15.34
N ARG A 95 -25.02 10.17 14.02
CA ARG A 95 -26.13 9.99 13.06
C ARG A 95 -26.67 8.57 13.06
N LYS A 96 -25.79 7.57 13.16
CA LYS A 96 -26.19 6.15 13.26
C LYS A 96 -26.91 5.86 14.58
N LEU A 97 -26.48 6.47 15.68
CA LEU A 97 -27.17 6.34 16.97
C LEU A 97 -28.58 6.96 16.92
N GLU A 98 -28.73 8.09 16.23
CA GLU A 98 -30.04 8.75 16.01
C GLU A 98 -30.97 7.92 15.12
N SER A 99 -30.45 7.29 14.05
CA SER A 99 -31.25 6.38 13.23
C SER A 99 -31.72 5.16 14.02
N LEU A 100 -30.85 4.57 14.86
CA LEU A 100 -31.21 3.43 15.70
C LEU A 100 -32.28 3.77 16.75
N LYS A 101 -32.27 5.00 17.29
CA LYS A 101 -33.34 5.51 18.16
C LYS A 101 -34.66 5.66 17.38
N LYS A 102 -34.60 6.24 16.18
CA LYS A 102 -35.78 6.45 15.32
C LYS A 102 -36.42 5.13 14.88
N ASP A 103 -35.61 4.11 14.65
CA ASP A 103 -36.04 2.76 14.29
C ASP A 103 -36.55 1.96 15.52
N GLY A 104 -36.52 2.56 16.73
CA GLY A 104 -36.98 1.93 17.97
C GLY A 104 -36.08 0.80 18.47
N LEU A 105 -34.88 0.67 17.92
CA LEU A 105 -33.91 -0.38 18.26
C LEU A 105 -33.12 -0.08 19.53
N VAL A 106 -33.16 1.16 20.02
CA VAL A 106 -32.46 1.63 21.22
C VAL A 106 -33.44 2.42 22.07
N ASN A 107 -33.50 2.11 23.37
CA ASN A 107 -34.36 2.82 24.31
C ASN A 107 -33.76 4.20 24.68
N GLU A 108 -34.58 5.15 25.15
CA GLU A 108 -34.15 6.52 25.51
C GLU A 108 -33.00 6.52 26.53
N GLN A 109 -33.02 5.57 27.47
CA GLN A 109 -31.97 5.40 28.47
C GLN A 109 -30.64 4.91 27.88
N GLU A 110 -30.68 4.02 26.90
CA GLU A 110 -29.50 3.47 26.23
C GLU A 110 -28.91 4.46 25.23
N TYR A 111 -29.77 5.23 24.58
CA TYR A 111 -29.40 6.34 23.71
C TYR A 111 -28.61 7.40 24.48
N GLY A 112 -29.12 7.84 25.65
CA GLY A 112 -28.45 8.83 26.49
C GLY A 112 -27.04 8.40 26.91
N LYS A 113 -26.91 7.18 27.45
CA LYS A 113 -25.60 6.64 27.88
C LYS A 113 -24.59 6.56 26.74
N LYS A 114 -24.99 6.04 25.58
CA LYS A 114 -24.11 5.91 24.41
C LYS A 114 -23.73 7.27 23.82
N ARG A 115 -24.66 8.23 23.82
CA ARG A 115 -24.40 9.60 23.36
C ARG A 115 -23.36 10.28 24.25
N ASP A 116 -23.47 10.13 25.56
CA ASP A 116 -22.51 10.71 26.51
C ASP A 116 -21.14 10.03 26.43
N GLU A 117 -21.09 8.71 26.24
CA GLU A 117 -19.84 7.99 25.96
C GLU A 117 -19.14 8.47 24.68
N ILE A 118 -19.89 8.66 23.60
CA ILE A 118 -19.36 9.16 22.32
C ILE A 118 -18.85 10.61 22.48
N LEU A 119 -19.58 11.46 23.21
CA LEU A 119 -19.19 12.85 23.47
C LEU A 119 -17.94 12.95 24.36
N ASN A 120 -17.80 12.07 25.36
CA ASN A 120 -16.66 12.05 26.28
C ASN A 120 -15.37 11.52 25.64
N GLN A 121 -15.41 10.85 24.49
CA GLN A 121 -14.20 10.41 23.78
C GLN A 121 -13.44 11.56 23.09
N LYS A 122 -14.05 12.75 22.94
CA LYS A 122 -13.46 13.92 22.26
C LYS A 122 -13.00 15.02 23.24
N TRP A 123 -13.14 14.84 24.56
CA TRP A 123 -12.68 15.83 25.57
C TRP A 123 -11.56 15.28 26.45
#